data_AF-A0A523M4R6-F1
#
_entry.id   AF-A0A523M4R6-F1
#
_cell.length_a   1.000
_cell.length_b   1.000
_cell.length_c   1.000
_cell.angle_alpha   90.00
_cell.angle_beta   90.00
_cell.angle_gamma   90.00
#
_symmetry.space_group_name_H-M   'P 1'
#
loop_
_entity.id
_entity.type
_entity.pdbx_description
1 polymer ?
#
loop_
_entity_poly.entity_id
_entity_poly.type
_entity_poly.pdbx_seq_one_letter_code
_entity_poly.pdbx_strand_id
1 'polypeptide(L)'
;MTKAWSTCDAVSIDALPGQVGVFELANAPGETLYIGCADARTLFGLRSAVRERVDEIEDAVSFRVEVTTAYHSRWRELLMVHVADHGALPRHNEEVAGLGRLSPG
;
A
#
# COMPACT_ATOMS: atom_id res chain seq x y z
N MET A 1 3.69 -7.72 3.30
CA MET A 1 3.35 -7.19 4.64
C MET A 1 2.55 -8.23 5.43
N THR A 2 2.59 -8.26 6.77
CA THR A 2 1.88 -9.28 7.60
C THR A 2 0.75 -8.71 8.46
N LYS A 3 0.46 -7.42 8.34
CA LYS A 3 -0.62 -6.76 9.10
C LYS A 3 -1.99 -7.22 8.62
N ALA A 4 -2.95 -7.21 9.54
CA ALA A 4 -4.34 -7.55 9.27
C ALA A 4 -4.97 -6.55 8.29
N TRP A 5 -5.89 -7.06 7.46
CA TRP A 5 -6.72 -6.28 6.57
C TRP A 5 -7.89 -5.64 7.33
N SER A 6 -8.20 -4.41 6.97
CA SER A 6 -9.37 -3.63 7.39
C SER A 6 -10.26 -3.37 6.17
N THR A 7 -11.54 -3.07 6.39
CA THR A 7 -12.49 -2.74 5.33
C THR A 7 -12.29 -1.32 4.80
N CYS A 8 -12.47 -1.11 3.49
CA CYS A 8 -12.43 0.22 2.86
C CYS A 8 -13.72 1.02 3.12
N ASP A 9 -14.05 1.25 4.39
CA ASP A 9 -15.17 2.13 4.79
C ASP A 9 -14.66 3.37 5.53
N ALA A 10 -15.50 4.41 5.57
CA ALA A 10 -15.14 5.68 6.19
C ALA A 10 -14.74 5.53 7.66
N VAL A 11 -15.39 4.64 8.41
CA VAL A 11 -15.12 4.43 9.84
C VAL A 11 -13.70 3.89 10.05
N SER A 12 -13.33 2.86 9.28
CA SER A 12 -12.03 2.20 9.36
C SER A 12 -10.91 3.13 8.89
N ILE A 13 -11.15 3.90 7.83
CA ILE A 13 -10.19 4.88 7.32
C ILE A 13 -10.01 6.03 8.31
N ASP A 14 -11.09 6.58 8.89
CA ASP A 14 -11.01 7.68 9.87
C ASP A 14 -10.35 7.28 11.19
N ALA A 15 -10.35 5.99 11.52
CA ALA A 15 -9.61 5.46 12.66
C ALA A 15 -8.09 5.45 12.44
N LEU A 16 -7.59 5.61 11.20
CA LEU A 16 -6.15 5.57 10.92
C LEU A 16 -5.41 6.74 11.55
N PRO A 17 -4.20 6.51 12.07
CA PRO A 17 -3.37 7.58 12.60
C PRO A 17 -2.86 8.49 11.47
N GLY A 18 -2.71 9.78 11.78
CA GLY A 18 -2.06 10.75 10.88
C GLY A 18 -0.54 10.60 10.87
N GLN A 19 -0.03 9.41 10.56
CA GLN A 19 1.39 9.06 10.60
C GLN A 19 1.89 8.61 9.23
N VAL A 20 3.21 8.70 9.01
CA VAL A 20 3.87 8.19 7.80
C VAL A 20 3.95 6.66 7.81
N GLY A 21 4.06 6.05 6.63
CA GLY A 21 4.15 4.61 6.51
C GLY A 21 3.83 4.11 5.11
N VAL A 22 3.53 2.82 5.02
CA VAL A 22 3.10 2.15 3.78
C VAL A 22 1.73 1.55 3.94
N PHE A 23 1.04 1.35 2.82
CA PHE A 23 -0.25 0.70 2.79
C PHE A 23 -0.42 -0.15 1.54
N GLU A 24 -1.30 -1.13 1.64
CA GLU A 24 -1.73 -1.94 0.51
C GLU A 24 -3.26 -1.89 0.42
N LEU A 25 -3.78 -1.91 -0.80
CA LEU A 25 -5.21 -2.07 -1.10
C LEU A 25 -5.42 -3.42 -1.80
N ALA A 26 -6.52 -4.10 -1.52
CA ALA A 26 -6.87 -5.37 -2.14
C ALA A 26 -8.36 -5.44 -2.51
N ASN A 27 -8.65 -6.23 -3.54
CA ASN A 27 -10.00 -6.54 -3.98
C ASN A 27 -10.65 -7.65 -3.14
N ALA A 28 -11.90 -7.98 -3.44
CA ALA A 28 -12.64 -9.03 -2.72
C ALA A 28 -12.03 -10.45 -2.83
N PRO A 29 -11.46 -10.85 -3.99
CA PRO A 29 -10.65 -12.06 -4.08
C PRO A 29 -9.39 -12.09 -3.21
N GLY A 30 -8.94 -10.94 -2.70
CA GLY A 30 -7.71 -10.82 -1.90
C GLY A 30 -6.45 -10.52 -2.72
N GLU A 31 -6.60 -10.13 -3.98
CA GLU A 31 -5.49 -9.70 -4.82
C GLU A 31 -5.08 -8.27 -4.46
N THR A 32 -3.78 -8.05 -4.23
CA THR A 32 -3.25 -6.71 -4.00
C THR A 32 -3.39 -5.87 -5.28
N LEU A 33 -4.16 -4.79 -5.19
CA LEU A 33 -4.44 -3.85 -6.27
C LEU A 33 -3.40 -2.73 -6.36
N TYR A 34 -2.94 -2.26 -5.20
CA TYR A 34 -2.06 -1.11 -5.09
C TYR A 34 -1.22 -1.20 -3.81
N ILE A 35 0.04 -0.76 -3.90
CA ILE A 35 0.96 -0.60 -2.77
C ILE A 35 1.49 0.84 -2.81
N GLY A 36 1.21 1.61 -1.76
CA GLY A 36 1.55 3.02 -1.64
C GLY A 36 2.29 3.37 -0.36
N CYS A 37 2.66 4.65 -0.24
CA CYS A 37 3.24 5.18 0.99
C CYS A 37 2.71 6.59 1.30
N ALA A 38 2.61 6.90 2.58
CA ALA A 38 2.44 8.27 3.07
C ALA A 38 3.82 8.77 3.51
N ASP A 39 4.34 9.77 2.81
CA ASP A 39 5.64 10.37 3.08
C ASP A 39 5.52 11.55 4.06
N ALA A 40 6.65 12.17 4.41
CA ALA A 40 6.67 13.30 5.35
C ALA A 40 5.91 14.56 4.86
N ARG A 41 5.53 14.62 3.59
CA ARG A 41 4.78 15.72 2.96
C ARG A 41 3.30 15.38 2.79
N THR A 42 2.91 14.11 2.97
CA THR A 42 1.51 13.68 2.94
C THR A 42 0.76 14.28 4.12
N LEU A 43 -0.08 15.29 3.86
CA LEU A 43 -0.93 15.91 4.87
C LEU A 43 -1.87 14.87 5.47
N PHE A 44 -1.92 14.76 6.80
CA PHE A 44 -2.69 13.73 7.53
C PHE A 44 -2.23 12.28 7.32
N GLY A 45 -1.01 12.07 6.77
CA GLY A 45 -0.35 10.77 6.73
C GLY A 45 -1.13 9.66 6.05
N LEU A 46 -1.04 8.44 6.60
CA LEU A 46 -1.69 7.24 6.08
C LEU A 46 -3.21 7.39 5.91
N ARG A 47 -3.87 8.16 6.77
CA ARG A 47 -5.33 8.36 6.68
C ARG A 47 -5.75 8.94 5.34
N SER A 48 -5.14 10.06 4.94
CA SER A 48 -5.49 10.73 3.68
C SER A 48 -5.00 9.95 2.47
N ALA A 49 -3.79 9.37 2.54
CA ALA A 49 -3.24 8.57 1.45
C ALA A 49 -4.10 7.33 1.14
N VAL A 50 -4.57 6.62 2.18
CA VAL A 50 -5.47 5.48 2.00
C VAL A 50 -6.81 5.96 1.45
N ARG A 51 -7.40 7.03 2.01
CA ARG A 51 -8.67 7.60 1.54
C ARG A 51 -8.61 7.94 0.05
N GLU A 52 -7.63 8.73 -0.35
CA GLU A 52 -7.45 9.17 -1.74
C GLU A 52 -7.43 7.97 -2.69
N ARG A 53 -6.67 6.91 -2.36
CA ARG A 53 -6.55 5.75 -3.25
C ARG A 53 -7.75 4.81 -3.22
N VAL A 54 -8.46 4.73 -2.09
CA VAL A 54 -9.74 4.02 -2.02
C VAL A 54 -10.79 4.72 -2.88
N ASP A 55 -10.81 6.06 -2.87
CA ASP A 55 -11.74 6.84 -3.69
C ASP A 55 -11.42 6.73 -5.20
N GLU A 56 -10.15 6.53 -5.57
CA GLU A 56 -9.70 6.36 -6.97
C GLU A 56 -9.85 4.93 -7.51
N ILE A 57 -9.76 3.91 -6.65
CA ILE A 57 -9.72 2.49 -7.06
C ILE A 57 -11.01 1.80 -6.65
N GLU A 58 -11.99 1.79 -7.56
CA GLU A 58 -13.36 1.28 -7.33
C GLU A 58 -13.41 -0.16 -6.78
N ASP A 59 -12.50 -1.04 -7.22
CA ASP A 59 -12.47 -2.44 -6.81
C ASP A 59 -11.81 -2.68 -5.43
N ALA A 60 -11.28 -1.65 -4.77
CA ALA A 60 -10.59 -1.79 -3.48
C ALA A 60 -11.60 -1.96 -2.33
N VAL A 61 -11.68 -3.15 -1.76
CA VAL A 61 -12.62 -3.46 -0.65
C VAL A 61 -11.94 -3.58 0.70
N SER A 62 -10.62 -3.79 0.70
CA SER A 62 -9.84 -3.87 1.94
C SER A 62 -8.50 -3.17 1.81
N PHE A 63 -7.99 -2.71 2.94
CA PHE A 63 -6.68 -2.09 3.05
C PHE A 63 -5.93 -2.62 4.27
N ARG A 64 -4.60 -2.50 4.26
CA ARG A 64 -3.77 -2.69 5.45
C ARG A 64 -2.70 -1.64 5.51
N VAL A 65 -2.29 -1.25 6.72
CA VAL A 65 -1.24 -0.22 6.91
C VAL A 65 -0.10 -0.69 7.81
N GLU A 66 1.10 -0.21 7.53
CA GLU A 66 2.28 -0.36 8.38
C GLU A 66 2.87 1.04 8.63
N VAL A 67 2.73 1.53 9.87
CA VAL A 67 3.37 2.78 10.30
C VAL A 67 4.87 2.56 10.39
N THR A 68 5.64 3.36 9.64
CA THR A 68 7.10 3.29 9.62
C THR A 68 7.70 4.57 9.07
N THR A 69 8.81 5.02 9.65
CA THR A 69 9.60 6.15 9.12
C THR A 69 10.49 5.73 7.95
N ALA A 70 10.70 4.43 7.73
CA ALA A 70 11.43 3.88 6.58
C ALA A 70 10.51 3.59 5.38
N TYR A 71 9.48 4.42 5.19
CA TYR A 71 8.39 4.18 4.24
C TYR A 71 8.85 4.00 2.80
N HIS A 72 9.88 4.72 2.33
CA HIS A 72 10.41 4.55 0.97
C HIS A 72 11.06 3.18 0.76
N SER A 73 11.97 2.77 1.64
CA SER A 73 12.64 1.47 1.53
C SER A 73 11.63 0.34 1.68
N ARG A 74 10.71 0.47 2.64
CA ARG A 74 9.66 -0.52 2.88
C ARG A 74 8.71 -0.67 1.70
N TRP A 75 8.29 0.45 1.10
CA TRP A 75 7.43 0.47 -0.08
C TRP A 75 8.09 -0.26 -1.25
N ARG A 76 9.37 0.03 -1.54
CA ARG A 76 10.13 -0.67 -2.59
C ARG A 76 10.27 -2.16 -2.31
N GLU A 77 10.54 -2.55 -1.07
CA GLU A 77 10.60 -3.95 -0.66
C GLU A 77 9.28 -4.67 -0.94
N LEU A 78 8.14 -4.09 -0.54
CA LEU A 78 6.83 -4.68 -0.78
C LEU A 78 6.50 -4.83 -2.27
N LEU A 79 6.87 -3.84 -3.09
CA LEU A 79 6.73 -3.94 -4.54
C LEU A 79 7.60 -5.06 -5.12
N MET A 80 8.85 -5.20 -4.67
CA MET A 80 9.73 -6.29 -5.13
C MET A 80 9.20 -7.66 -4.71
N VAL A 81 8.64 -7.80 -3.50
CA VAL A 81 8.00 -9.05 -3.05
C VAL A 81 6.82 -9.39 -3.96
N HIS A 82 5.94 -8.43 -4.23
CA HIS A 82 4.81 -8.65 -5.12
C HIS A 82 5.25 -9.06 -6.53
N VAL A 83 6.28 -8.41 -7.09
CA VAL A 83 6.85 -8.79 -8.39
C VAL A 83 7.47 -10.19 -8.36
N ALA A 84 8.12 -10.58 -7.26
CA ALA A 84 8.67 -11.93 -7.13
C ALA A 84 7.57 -13.01 -7.09
N ASP A 85 6.46 -12.73 -6.40
CA ASP A 85 5.35 -13.67 -6.22
C ASP A 85 4.42 -13.73 -7.45
N HIS A 86 4.21 -12.61 -8.14
CA HIS A 86 3.20 -12.45 -9.21
C HIS A 86 3.78 -12.14 -10.60
N GLY A 87 5.08 -11.84 -10.70
CA GLY A 87 5.77 -11.54 -11.95
C GLY A 87 5.62 -10.11 -12.47
N ALA A 88 4.75 -9.30 -11.87
CA ALA A 88 4.48 -7.91 -12.25
C ALA A 88 4.16 -7.05 -11.03
N LEU A 89 4.08 -5.73 -11.22
CA LEU A 89 3.58 -4.82 -10.19
C LEU A 89 2.06 -4.99 -10.01
N PRO A 90 1.49 -4.56 -8.86
CA PRO A 90 0.04 -4.48 -8.72
C PRO A 90 -0.56 -3.65 -9.86
N ARG A 91 -1.73 -4.04 -10.36
CA ARG A 91 -2.28 -3.49 -11.60
C ARG A 91 -2.50 -1.96 -11.59
N HIS A 92 -2.67 -1.34 -10.42
CA HIS A 92 -2.81 0.12 -10.28
C HIS A 92 -1.50 0.84 -9.88
N ASN A 93 -0.39 0.12 -9.72
CA ASN A 93 0.92 0.74 -9.56
C ASN A 93 1.53 1.05 -10.92
N GLU A 94 2.01 2.29 -11.08
CA GLU A 94 2.85 2.67 -12.22
C GLU A 94 4.22 1.99 -12.15
N GLU A 95 4.89 1.89 -13.31
CA GLU A 95 6.25 1.34 -13.39
C GLU A 95 7.23 2.13 -12.51
N VAL A 96 7.96 1.42 -11.65
CA VAL A 96 8.95 2.03 -10.76
C VAL A 96 10.35 1.82 -11.31
N ALA A 97 10.95 2.90 -11.83
CA ALA A 97 12.30 2.87 -12.37
C ALA A 97 13.32 2.40 -11.30
N GLY A 98 14.18 1.44 -11.70
CA GLY A 98 15.26 0.94 -10.85
C GLY A 98 14.79 0.25 -9.56
N LEU A 99 13.59 -0.33 -9.53
CA LEU A 99 13.03 -1.03 -8.36
C LEU A 99 13.97 -2.12 -7.81
N GLY A 100 14.82 -2.70 -8.65
CA GLY A 100 15.69 -3.82 -8.30
C GLY A 100 14.92 -5.16 -8.35
N ARG A 101 15.61 -6.26 -8.03
CA ARG A 101 14.99 -7.58 -7.87
C ARG A 101 15.44 -8.15 -6.53
N LEU A 102 14.49 -8.65 -5.74
CA LEU A 102 14.82 -9.53 -4.61
C LEU A 102 15.29 -10.85 -5.22
N SER A 103 16.58 -11.14 -5.08
CA SER A 103 17.11 -12.48 -5.35
C SER A 103 17.08 -13.25 -4.04
N PRO A 104 16.46 -14.43 -3.96
CA PRO A 104 16.67 -15.32 -2.82
C PRO A 104 18.17 -15.61 -2.74
N GLY A 105 18.79 -15.34 -1.59
CA GLY A 105 20.12 -15.86 -1.27
C GLY A 105 20.08 -17.35 -1.02
#